data_AF-A0A955C9R4-F1
#
_entry.id   AF-A0A955C9R4-F1
#
_cell.length_a   1.000
_cell.length_b   1.000
_cell.length_c   1.000
_cell.angle_alpha   90.00
_cell.angle_beta   90.00
_cell.angle_gamma   90.00
#
_symmetry.space_group_name_H-M   'P 1'
#
loop_
_entity.id
_entity.type
_entity.pdbx_description
1 polymer ?
#
loop_
_entity_poly.entity_id
_entity_poly.type
_entity_poly.pdbx_seq_one_letter_code
_entity_poly.pdbx_strand_id
1 'polypeptide(L)'
;MHLHTNRQNPFAHFSKPGLSMLALAGLLAGCEVSVLPDPGSSVGVGSTGGTQTSTSGAGSAASRSSTFATASVKVIPETNVVTFEGRLEDLSDIAVFDLGPADPGDRITIELAGHNGLNTVAALFNGSDDLIDASDDRSYYGGQLDPYISRVIRHKTTNLFLGVAISSSQHFASTQGRFAPGTFTVTARRQPGQQVQEPRQQVVWMDFEGGASVQIGLEPNVTMRAFSAESISARHSGQTDYMINLIIDHMKKDFANYDVVLLDSRHHAKPTGQFTKLYFGNYNSAYLGLADNVDTFNTYLDQEAIIYTEDMAMFENLFPSTEEVALAIANVGSHELGHLLGLEHSADPNDCMATAASARQILETDAAFIRSAPQADVFPTGFQNGPQLLMWNVGLNANLEARAVRMDEWIPVQTKADWRDREGLADIEISMCGGCVHHSHDDDDAE
;
A
#
# COMPACT_ATOMS: atom_id res chain seq x y z
N MET A 1 -52.85 -0.54 -22.29
CA MET A 1 -53.45 0.38 -23.28
C MET A 1 -53.95 1.60 -22.51
N HIS A 2 -53.33 2.77 -22.74
CA HIS A 2 -53.76 4.17 -22.54
C HIS A 2 -54.91 4.51 -21.54
N LEU A 3 -54.93 5.63 -20.80
CA LEU A 3 -54.16 6.88 -20.75
C LEU A 3 -54.63 7.68 -19.52
N HIS A 4 -53.80 8.63 -19.10
CA HIS A 4 -53.99 9.76 -18.17
C HIS A 4 -55.41 10.31 -17.95
N THR A 5 -55.65 10.81 -16.72
CA THR A 5 -56.23 12.15 -16.52
C THR A 5 -55.57 12.90 -15.37
N ASN A 6 -55.35 14.19 -15.62
CA ASN A 6 -54.71 15.22 -14.81
C ASN A 6 -55.78 16.33 -14.61
N ARG A 7 -55.90 16.91 -13.42
CA ARG A 7 -56.64 18.16 -13.08
C ARG A 7 -56.69 18.27 -11.54
N GLN A 8 -56.61 19.40 -10.86
CA GLN A 8 -56.24 20.80 -11.11
C GLN A 8 -56.25 21.45 -9.71
N ASN A 9 -55.28 22.31 -9.41
CA ASN A 9 -55.28 23.22 -8.24
C ASN A 9 -56.34 24.32 -8.37
N PRO A 10 -56.77 24.97 -7.26
CA PRO A 10 -56.32 26.36 -7.07
C PRO A 10 -56.12 26.86 -5.62
N PHE A 11 -55.00 27.59 -5.45
CA PHE A 11 -54.73 28.81 -4.67
C PHE A 11 -55.25 29.02 -3.22
N ALA A 12 -54.30 29.29 -2.31
CA ALA A 12 -54.30 30.50 -1.49
C ALA A 12 -52.88 30.90 -1.03
N HIS A 13 -52.53 32.16 -1.27
CA HIS A 13 -51.32 32.88 -0.86
C HIS A 13 -51.12 32.93 0.66
N PHE A 14 -49.87 32.89 1.15
CA PHE A 14 -49.37 33.80 2.19
C PHE A 14 -47.83 33.91 2.15
N SER A 15 -47.36 35.07 2.57
CA SER A 15 -46.11 35.78 2.32
C SER A 15 -44.87 35.33 3.10
N LYS A 16 -43.68 35.43 2.47
CA LYS A 16 -42.36 35.64 3.11
C LYS A 16 -42.26 37.09 3.63
N PRO A 17 -41.53 37.40 4.73
CA PRO A 17 -40.05 37.46 4.68
C PRO A 17 -39.32 37.04 5.98
N GLY A 18 -38.02 36.77 5.88
CA GLY A 18 -37.15 36.64 7.05
C GLY A 18 -35.97 35.67 6.86
N LEU A 19 -35.04 36.00 5.97
CA LEU A 19 -33.76 35.31 5.88
C LEU A 19 -32.86 35.87 7.01
N SER A 20 -32.72 35.15 8.12
CA SER A 20 -31.68 35.43 9.11
C SER A 20 -30.42 34.67 8.72
N MET A 21 -29.34 35.43 8.51
CA MET A 21 -27.97 34.93 8.50
C MET A 21 -27.72 34.20 9.83
N LEU A 22 -27.44 32.90 9.78
CA LEU A 22 -26.71 32.23 10.84
C LEU A 22 -25.27 32.08 10.39
N ALA A 23 -24.38 32.83 11.06
CA ALA A 23 -22.95 32.66 10.98
C ALA A 23 -22.57 31.31 11.61
N LEU A 24 -22.03 30.40 10.79
CA LEU A 24 -21.40 29.18 11.27
C LEU A 24 -19.90 29.46 11.40
N ALA A 25 -19.45 29.68 12.63
CA ALA A 25 -18.06 29.82 12.99
C ALA A 25 -17.63 28.61 13.82
N GLY A 26 -16.53 27.98 13.40
CA GLY A 26 -15.57 27.32 14.28
C GLY A 26 -15.81 25.84 14.61
N LEU A 27 -15.11 24.96 13.89
CA LEU A 27 -14.18 23.97 14.47
C LEU A 27 -13.46 23.26 13.32
N LEU A 28 -12.35 23.86 12.86
CA LEU A 28 -11.34 23.21 12.05
C LEU A 28 -10.42 22.44 13.00
N ALA A 29 -10.51 21.12 12.99
CA ALA A 29 -9.57 20.24 13.64
C ALA A 29 -8.82 19.44 12.56
N GLY A 30 -7.54 19.77 12.39
CA GLY A 30 -6.49 18.78 12.54
C GLY A 30 -6.01 17.94 11.35
N CYS A 31 -6.50 18.08 10.13
CA CYS A 31 -5.78 17.49 8.99
C CYS A 31 -4.60 18.40 8.64
N GLU A 32 -3.38 17.99 8.96
CA GLU A 32 -2.19 18.50 8.26
C GLU A 32 -2.30 18.06 6.81
N VAL A 33 -3.01 18.87 6.02
CA VAL A 33 -2.63 19.06 4.62
C VAL A 33 -1.19 19.55 4.70
N SER A 34 -0.24 18.67 4.38
CA SER A 34 1.08 19.12 3.98
C SER A 34 0.83 20.20 2.95
N VAL A 35 1.07 21.45 3.33
CA VAL A 35 0.88 22.60 2.46
C VAL A 35 1.75 22.32 1.25
N LEU A 36 1.13 21.87 0.16
CA LEU A 36 1.77 21.74 -1.14
C LEU A 36 2.39 23.10 -1.42
N PRO A 37 3.72 23.21 -1.56
CA PRO A 37 4.29 24.46 -2.02
C PRO A 37 3.68 24.74 -3.40
N ASP A 38 3.00 25.89 -3.51
CA ASP A 38 2.47 26.41 -4.75
C ASP A 38 3.58 26.44 -5.81
N PRO A 39 3.47 25.69 -6.93
CA PRO A 39 4.50 25.66 -7.96
C PRO A 39 4.68 27.01 -8.70
N GLY A 40 3.86 28.03 -8.38
CA GLY A 40 3.89 29.35 -9.03
C GLY A 40 4.58 30.49 -8.29
N SER A 41 4.99 30.33 -7.03
CA SER A 41 5.47 31.47 -6.23
C SER A 41 6.97 31.73 -6.40
N SER A 42 7.33 32.50 -7.43
CA SER A 42 8.65 33.12 -7.55
C SER A 42 8.87 34.18 -6.45
N VAL A 43 9.48 33.78 -5.35
CA VAL A 43 9.91 34.70 -4.30
C VAL A 43 11.11 35.51 -4.82
N GLY A 44 10.88 36.79 -5.10
CA GLY A 44 11.93 37.76 -5.38
C GLY A 44 12.80 37.99 -4.14
N VAL A 45 13.90 37.24 -4.03
CA VAL A 45 14.92 37.45 -3.00
C VAL A 45 15.87 38.57 -3.43
N GLY A 46 15.91 39.63 -2.62
CA GLY A 46 16.90 40.69 -2.71
C GLY A 46 18.31 40.13 -2.58
N SER A 47 19.04 40.17 -3.69
CA SER A 47 20.43 39.75 -3.84
C SER A 47 21.38 40.69 -3.09
N THR A 48 22.03 40.18 -2.04
CA THR A 48 23.40 40.55 -1.64
C THR A 48 24.04 39.39 -0.88
N GLY A 49 24.51 38.38 -1.60
CA GLY A 49 25.28 37.26 -1.03
C GLY A 49 25.54 36.20 -2.10
N GLY A 50 26.82 36.00 -2.46
CA GLY A 50 27.27 35.28 -3.66
C GLY A 50 26.60 33.93 -3.90
N THR A 51 25.86 33.85 -5.00
CA THR A 51 25.41 32.60 -5.63
C THR A 51 26.66 31.82 -6.07
N GLN A 52 27.04 30.80 -5.31
CA GLN A 52 27.82 29.71 -5.89
C GLN A 52 26.88 28.96 -6.82
N THR A 53 26.87 29.37 -8.08
CA THR A 53 26.33 28.57 -9.17
C THR A 53 27.19 27.31 -9.22
N SER A 54 26.73 26.24 -8.56
CA SER A 54 27.31 24.92 -8.71
C SER A 54 27.31 24.62 -10.20
N THR A 55 28.50 24.55 -10.79
CA THR A 55 28.72 24.21 -12.18
C THR A 55 27.98 22.90 -12.44
N SER A 56 26.90 22.99 -13.24
CA SER A 56 26.28 21.85 -13.90
C SER A 56 27.31 21.26 -14.86
N GLY A 57 28.30 20.56 -14.31
CA GLY A 57 29.03 19.59 -15.09
C GLY A 57 27.97 18.64 -15.60
N ALA A 58 27.73 18.66 -16.91
CA ALA A 58 26.96 17.65 -17.61
C ALA A 58 27.68 16.31 -17.40
N GLY A 59 27.49 15.74 -16.22
CA GLY A 59 28.04 14.45 -15.85
C GLY A 59 27.41 13.44 -16.79
N SER A 60 28.26 12.59 -17.37
CA SER A 60 27.86 11.46 -18.20
C SER A 60 26.56 10.85 -17.69
N ALA A 61 25.57 10.70 -18.57
CA ALA A 61 24.38 9.93 -18.29
C ALA A 61 24.78 8.57 -17.69
N ALA A 62 23.99 8.07 -16.74
CA ALA A 62 24.20 6.74 -16.17
C ALA A 62 24.31 5.71 -17.31
N SER A 63 25.24 4.76 -17.17
CA SER A 63 25.34 3.65 -18.12
C SER A 63 24.09 2.79 -18.04
N ARG A 64 23.69 2.19 -19.18
CA ARG A 64 22.56 1.24 -19.30
C ARG A 64 22.58 0.20 -18.17
N SER A 65 21.39 -0.08 -17.60
CA SER A 65 21.15 -1.10 -16.57
C SER A 65 22.20 -1.09 -15.45
N SER A 66 22.22 0.02 -14.72
CA SER A 66 23.10 0.16 -13.56
C SER A 66 22.59 -0.65 -12.37
N THR A 67 23.52 -1.25 -11.63
CA THR A 67 23.27 -1.92 -10.35
C THR A 67 23.68 -1.01 -9.19
N PHE A 68 23.33 -1.36 -7.94
CA PHE A 68 23.84 -0.66 -6.75
C PHE A 68 25.38 -0.57 -6.72
N ALA A 69 26.07 -1.62 -7.18
CA ALA A 69 27.54 -1.65 -7.24
C ALA A 69 28.15 -0.74 -8.32
N THR A 70 27.38 -0.38 -9.35
CA THR A 70 27.81 0.48 -10.46
C THR A 70 27.02 1.79 -10.51
N ALA A 71 26.44 2.20 -9.38
CA ALA A 71 25.59 3.37 -9.29
C ALA A 71 26.36 4.64 -9.66
N SER A 72 25.68 5.56 -10.36
CA SER A 72 26.26 6.85 -10.72
C SER A 72 26.27 7.77 -9.50
N VAL A 73 27.44 8.25 -9.09
CA VAL A 73 27.58 9.08 -7.89
C VAL A 73 26.97 10.47 -8.11
N LYS A 74 25.96 10.80 -7.30
CA LYS A 74 25.21 12.08 -7.26
C LYS A 74 24.96 12.50 -5.81
N VAL A 75 26.05 12.63 -5.03
CA VAL A 75 25.98 12.96 -3.61
C VAL A 75 25.11 14.20 -3.35
N ILE A 76 24.11 14.07 -2.48
CA ILE A 76 23.26 15.18 -2.06
C ILE A 76 23.93 15.87 -0.87
N PRO A 77 24.38 17.13 -0.99
CA PRO A 77 24.92 17.88 0.13
C PRO A 77 23.82 18.20 1.14
N GLU A 78 24.19 18.37 2.42
CA GLU A 78 23.25 18.53 3.53
C GLU A 78 22.23 19.66 3.37
N THR A 79 22.57 20.76 2.70
CA THR A 79 21.67 21.94 2.62
C THR A 79 21.41 22.45 1.21
N ASN A 80 21.74 21.68 0.17
CA ASN A 80 21.48 22.12 -1.21
C ASN A 80 20.57 21.16 -1.98
N VAL A 81 20.10 21.67 -3.11
CA VAL A 81 19.40 20.91 -4.14
C VAL A 81 20.42 20.48 -5.19
N VAL A 82 20.32 19.23 -5.63
CA VAL A 82 21.08 18.70 -6.76
C VAL A 82 20.08 18.33 -7.85
N THR A 83 20.38 18.74 -9.07
CA THR A 83 19.61 18.34 -10.25
C THR A 83 20.51 17.54 -11.18
N PHE A 84 19.99 16.42 -11.69
CA PHE A 84 20.68 15.61 -12.68
C PHE A 84 19.67 14.94 -13.62
N GLU A 85 20.17 14.45 -14.74
CA GLU A 85 19.37 13.85 -15.80
C GLU A 85 19.79 12.41 -16.05
N GLY A 86 18.86 11.64 -16.61
CA GLY A 86 19.12 10.28 -17.09
C GLY A 86 18.25 9.93 -18.28
N ARG A 87 18.44 8.71 -18.77
CA ARG A 87 17.71 8.15 -19.91
C ARG A 87 17.41 6.69 -19.61
N LEU A 88 16.21 6.25 -19.99
CA LEU A 88 15.80 4.84 -19.94
C LEU A 88 15.48 4.37 -21.36
N GLU A 89 16.00 3.19 -21.72
CA GLU A 89 15.85 2.63 -23.05
C GLU A 89 14.69 1.64 -23.20
N ASP A 90 14.30 0.93 -22.14
CA ASP A 90 13.18 -0.02 -22.12
C ASP A 90 12.79 -0.37 -20.67
N LEU A 91 11.80 -1.25 -20.49
CA LEU A 91 11.28 -1.69 -19.18
C LEU A 91 12.32 -2.44 -18.31
N SER A 92 13.39 -2.94 -18.91
CA SER A 92 14.48 -3.62 -18.17
C SER A 92 15.62 -2.67 -17.78
N ASP A 93 15.60 -1.44 -18.28
CA ASP A 93 16.60 -0.42 -17.97
C ASP A 93 16.31 0.24 -16.62
N ILE A 94 17.33 0.29 -15.77
CA ILE A 94 17.27 0.87 -14.43
C ILE A 94 18.46 1.80 -14.26
N ALA A 95 18.18 3.05 -13.89
CA ALA A 95 19.19 4.02 -13.49
C ALA A 95 19.28 4.07 -11.97
N VAL A 96 20.46 3.79 -11.42
CA VAL A 96 20.76 3.79 -9.99
C VAL A 96 21.79 4.88 -9.71
N PHE A 97 21.47 5.74 -8.75
CA PHE A 97 22.31 6.85 -8.34
C PHE A 97 22.72 6.69 -6.87
N ASP A 98 24.00 6.83 -6.59
CA ASP A 98 24.51 6.88 -5.21
C ASP A 98 24.40 8.32 -4.70
N LEU A 99 23.51 8.53 -3.75
CA LEU A 99 23.21 9.83 -3.14
C LEU A 99 24.12 10.15 -1.95
N GLY A 100 25.01 9.22 -1.57
CA GLY A 100 25.92 9.32 -0.43
C GLY A 100 25.26 8.94 0.91
N PRO A 101 25.99 9.10 2.03
CA PRO A 101 25.50 8.72 3.36
C PRO A 101 24.35 9.62 3.83
N ALA A 102 23.49 9.05 4.68
CA ALA A 102 22.49 9.80 5.43
C ALA A 102 22.45 9.37 6.90
N ASP A 103 22.18 10.34 7.75
CA ASP A 103 22.03 10.19 9.19
C ASP A 103 20.54 10.23 9.57
N PRO A 104 20.17 9.66 10.73
CA PRO A 104 18.81 9.78 11.25
C PRO A 104 18.37 11.25 11.35
N GLY A 105 17.17 11.54 10.88
CA GLY A 105 16.62 12.89 10.86
C GLY A 105 16.92 13.68 9.58
N ASP A 106 17.67 13.12 8.63
CA ASP A 106 17.71 13.68 7.29
C ASP A 106 16.40 13.46 6.57
N ARG A 107 15.75 14.52 6.11
CA ARG A 107 14.69 14.41 5.11
C ARG A 107 15.27 14.45 3.71
N ILE A 108 15.00 13.40 2.97
CA ILE A 108 15.34 13.27 1.55
C ILE A 108 14.06 13.53 0.77
N THR A 109 14.12 14.51 -0.12
CA THR A 109 13.04 14.81 -1.07
C THR A 109 13.55 14.57 -2.48
N ILE A 110 12.84 13.74 -3.24
CA ILE A 110 13.10 13.44 -4.64
C ILE A 110 11.86 13.86 -5.44
N GLU A 111 12.08 14.73 -6.41
CA GLU A 111 11.09 15.05 -7.44
C GLU A 111 11.64 14.54 -8.77
N LEU A 112 10.91 13.64 -9.42
CA LEU A 112 11.28 13.11 -10.73
C LEU A 112 10.32 13.68 -11.77
N ALA A 113 10.81 13.97 -12.97
CA ALA A 113 9.97 14.35 -14.10
C ALA A 113 10.37 13.53 -15.33
N GLY A 114 9.41 12.77 -15.87
CA GLY A 114 9.57 12.05 -17.12
C GLY A 114 9.40 12.96 -18.35
N HIS A 115 10.22 12.77 -19.39
CA HIS A 115 10.15 13.53 -20.64
C HIS A 115 9.94 12.61 -21.84
N ASN A 116 9.32 13.14 -22.90
CA ASN A 116 9.03 12.43 -24.15
C ASN A 116 8.09 11.22 -23.98
N GLY A 117 7.10 11.35 -23.08
CA GLY A 117 6.11 10.31 -22.82
C GLY A 117 6.62 9.15 -21.96
N LEU A 118 7.77 9.31 -21.30
CA LEU A 118 8.31 8.37 -20.33
C LEU A 118 7.47 8.41 -19.04
N ASN A 119 6.88 7.27 -18.67
CA ASN A 119 6.32 7.06 -17.33
C ASN A 119 7.39 6.41 -16.44
N THR A 120 7.63 6.96 -15.26
CA THR A 120 8.74 6.52 -14.42
C THR A 120 8.27 6.17 -13.03
N VAL A 121 8.90 5.17 -12.42
CA VAL A 121 8.83 4.91 -10.98
C VAL A 121 10.16 5.25 -10.32
N ALA A 122 10.13 5.78 -9.10
CA ALA A 122 11.30 6.06 -8.29
C ALA A 122 11.28 5.22 -7.01
N ALA A 123 12.44 4.73 -6.58
CA ALA A 123 12.60 4.02 -5.32
C ALA A 123 13.87 4.45 -4.58
N LEU A 124 13.75 4.65 -3.27
CA LEU A 124 14.85 5.01 -2.39
C LEU A 124 15.30 3.78 -1.60
N PHE A 125 16.59 3.47 -1.61
CA PHE A 125 17.17 2.31 -0.93
C PHE A 125 18.25 2.72 0.07
N ASN A 126 18.47 1.89 1.08
CA ASN A 126 19.58 2.02 2.02
C ASN A 126 20.86 1.31 1.51
N GLY A 127 21.92 1.31 2.30
CA GLY A 127 23.21 0.70 1.96
C GLY A 127 23.23 -0.84 1.93
N SER A 128 22.11 -1.49 2.26
CA SER A 128 21.90 -2.94 2.15
C SER A 128 20.96 -3.30 0.99
N ASP A 129 20.71 -2.34 0.10
CA ASP A 129 19.78 -2.45 -1.04
C ASP A 129 18.31 -2.68 -0.59
N ASP A 130 17.99 -2.36 0.66
CA ASP A 130 16.62 -2.46 1.17
C ASP A 130 15.84 -1.18 0.87
N LEU A 131 14.61 -1.36 0.38
CA LEU A 131 13.64 -0.34 0.05
C LEU A 131 13.28 0.45 1.30
N ILE A 132 13.41 1.77 1.21
CA ILE A 132 12.92 2.74 2.18
C ILE A 132 11.54 3.24 1.76
N ASP A 133 11.38 3.49 0.46
CA ASP A 133 10.15 4.04 -0.14
C ASP A 133 10.15 3.86 -1.65
N ALA A 134 8.97 3.67 -2.25
CA ALA A 134 8.74 3.69 -3.68
C ALA A 134 7.57 4.62 -4.02
N SER A 135 7.64 5.27 -5.17
CA SER A 135 6.55 6.13 -5.66
C SER A 135 6.56 6.11 -7.19
N ASP A 136 5.39 5.86 -7.76
CA ASP A 136 5.11 6.02 -9.19
C ASP A 136 4.45 7.38 -9.46
N ASP A 137 3.50 7.77 -8.61
CA ASP A 137 2.80 9.04 -8.72
C ASP A 137 2.91 9.88 -7.45
N ARG A 138 3.01 11.20 -7.60
CA ARG A 138 2.84 12.15 -6.49
C ARG A 138 1.41 12.18 -5.99
N SER A 139 0.45 12.19 -6.91
CA SER A 139 -0.98 12.18 -6.63
C SER A 139 -1.74 11.74 -7.88
N TYR A 140 -2.09 10.46 -7.93
CA TYR A 140 -2.83 9.87 -9.04
C TYR A 140 -4.13 10.63 -9.33
N TYR A 141 -4.98 10.78 -8.33
CA TYR A 141 -6.27 11.47 -8.46
C TYR A 141 -6.15 12.99 -8.67
N GLY A 142 -5.00 13.56 -8.30
CA GLY A 142 -4.65 14.94 -8.61
C GLY A 142 -4.11 15.14 -10.03
N GLY A 143 -3.93 14.06 -10.80
CA GLY A 143 -3.28 14.07 -12.11
C GLY A 143 -1.79 14.42 -12.06
N GLN A 144 -1.16 14.31 -10.87
CA GLN A 144 0.28 14.54 -10.67
C GLN A 144 1.00 13.20 -10.73
N LEU A 145 1.30 12.79 -11.95
CA LEU A 145 1.72 11.42 -12.29
C LEU A 145 3.24 11.26 -12.44
N ASP A 146 3.96 12.15 -11.76
CA ASP A 146 5.42 12.15 -11.69
C ASP A 146 5.79 11.71 -10.27
N PRO A 147 6.77 10.80 -10.08
CA PRO A 147 7.15 10.32 -8.77
C PRO A 147 7.56 11.42 -7.79
N TYR A 148 7.17 11.22 -6.54
CA TYR A 148 7.56 12.10 -5.44
C TYR A 148 7.84 11.31 -4.16
N ILE A 149 9.08 11.37 -3.70
CA ILE A 149 9.51 10.77 -2.43
C ILE A 149 9.85 11.90 -1.46
N SER A 150 9.32 11.86 -0.25
CA SER A 150 9.72 12.77 0.83
C SER A 150 9.74 12.00 2.15
N ARG A 151 10.95 11.61 2.57
CA ARG A 151 11.12 10.66 3.68
C ARG A 151 12.18 11.13 4.66
N VAL A 152 11.88 11.00 5.95
CA VAL A 152 12.87 11.18 7.02
C VAL A 152 13.58 9.86 7.24
N ILE A 153 14.89 9.85 7.07
CA ILE A 153 15.73 8.69 7.33
C ILE A 153 15.71 8.38 8.83
N ARG A 154 15.35 7.15 9.17
CA ARG A 154 15.25 6.70 10.58
C ARG A 154 16.56 6.15 11.13
N HIS A 155 17.37 5.56 10.27
CA HIS A 155 18.60 4.88 10.65
C HIS A 155 19.76 5.37 9.81
N LYS A 156 20.93 5.48 10.46
CA LYS A 156 22.16 5.84 9.76
C LYS A 156 22.40 4.80 8.66
N THR A 157 22.60 5.28 7.45
CA THR A 157 22.97 4.46 6.30
C THR A 157 24.27 4.97 5.71
N THR A 158 25.16 4.05 5.37
CA THR A 158 26.46 4.40 4.79
C THR A 158 26.30 4.99 3.40
N ASN A 159 25.28 4.56 2.65
CA ASN A 159 24.88 5.11 1.36
C ASN A 159 23.35 5.08 1.23
N LEU A 160 22.81 6.05 0.52
CA LEU A 160 21.46 6.03 -0.02
C LEU A 160 21.56 5.83 -1.53
N PHE A 161 20.65 5.03 -2.07
CA PHE A 161 20.53 4.87 -3.51
C PHE A 161 19.16 5.33 -3.99
N LEU A 162 19.13 6.02 -5.12
CA LEU A 162 17.91 6.28 -5.87
C LEU A 162 17.89 5.40 -7.10
N GLY A 163 16.91 4.52 -7.19
CA GLY A 163 16.54 3.82 -8.41
C GLY A 163 15.50 4.61 -9.20
N VAL A 164 15.64 4.66 -10.52
CA VAL A 164 14.65 5.15 -11.47
C VAL A 164 14.47 4.12 -12.57
N ALA A 165 13.24 3.70 -12.82
CA ALA A 165 12.88 2.74 -13.86
C ALA A 165 11.66 3.23 -14.64
N ILE A 166 11.36 2.58 -15.77
CA ILE A 166 10.08 2.80 -16.46
C ILE A 166 9.03 2.08 -15.62
N SER A 167 7.98 2.79 -15.20
CA SER A 167 6.89 2.14 -14.48
C SER A 167 6.24 1.09 -15.39
N SER A 168 6.05 -0.13 -14.88
CA SER A 168 5.27 -1.18 -15.56
C SER A 168 3.81 -1.16 -15.16
N SER A 169 3.41 -0.32 -14.20
CA SER A 169 2.02 -0.25 -13.76
C SER A 169 1.13 0.29 -14.88
N GLN A 170 0.09 -0.47 -15.18
CA GLN A 170 -0.84 -0.16 -16.27
C GLN A 170 -1.86 0.93 -15.89
N HIS A 171 -2.01 1.27 -14.60
CA HIS A 171 -3.00 2.24 -14.13
C HIS A 171 -2.42 3.60 -13.80
N PHE A 172 -1.12 3.68 -13.53
CA PHE A 172 -0.42 4.88 -13.08
C PHE A 172 0.30 5.61 -14.22
N ALA A 173 -0.12 5.38 -15.47
CA ALA A 173 0.50 6.03 -16.62
C ALA A 173 0.17 7.52 -16.65
N SER A 174 1.21 8.36 -16.74
CA SER A 174 1.07 9.81 -16.91
C SER A 174 0.05 10.20 -17.98
N THR A 175 -0.56 11.38 -17.87
CA THR A 175 -1.60 11.89 -18.80
C THR A 175 -1.11 12.00 -20.25
N GLN A 176 0.18 11.77 -20.52
CA GLN A 176 0.81 11.72 -21.84
C GLN A 176 1.62 10.44 -22.10
N GLY A 177 1.71 9.52 -21.15
CA GLY A 177 2.71 8.45 -21.10
C GLY A 177 2.33 7.20 -21.88
N ARG A 178 3.27 6.72 -22.69
CA ARG A 178 3.31 5.32 -23.16
C ARG A 178 4.45 4.65 -22.38
N PHE A 179 4.49 3.33 -22.27
CA PHE A 179 5.65 2.57 -21.79
C PHE A 179 6.83 2.69 -22.76
N ALA A 180 7.34 3.91 -22.92
CA ALA A 180 8.20 4.34 -24.00
C ALA A 180 9.57 4.79 -23.46
N PRO A 181 10.65 4.56 -24.23
CA PRO A 181 11.97 5.05 -23.88
C PRO A 181 12.00 6.58 -23.84
N GLY A 182 12.74 7.16 -22.91
CA GLY A 182 12.79 8.61 -22.77
C GLY A 182 13.87 9.09 -21.82
N THR A 183 13.85 10.39 -21.54
CA THR A 183 14.77 11.04 -20.60
C THR A 183 14.01 11.47 -19.37
N PHE A 184 14.69 11.62 -18.24
CA PHE A 184 14.10 12.12 -17.02
C PHE A 184 15.02 13.14 -16.35
N THR A 185 14.43 13.99 -15.51
CA THR A 185 15.16 14.90 -14.64
C THR A 185 14.83 14.60 -13.18
N VAL A 186 15.86 14.49 -12.34
CA VAL A 186 15.72 14.36 -10.88
C VAL A 186 16.10 15.67 -10.24
N THR A 187 15.28 16.14 -9.31
CA THR A 187 15.62 17.17 -8.33
C THR A 187 15.63 16.54 -6.94
N ALA A 188 16.82 16.44 -6.35
CA ALA A 188 17.02 15.82 -5.05
C ALA A 188 17.43 16.88 -4.01
N ARG A 189 16.89 16.79 -2.80
CA ARG A 189 17.17 17.70 -1.69
C ARG A 189 17.34 16.92 -0.39
N ARG A 190 18.32 17.33 0.41
CA ARG A 190 18.48 16.88 1.80
C ARG A 190 18.18 18.03 2.76
N GLN A 191 17.51 17.71 3.86
CA GLN A 191 17.22 18.64 4.96
C GLN A 191 17.50 17.94 6.29
N PRO A 192 18.64 18.23 6.96
CA PRO A 192 19.00 17.57 8.21
C PRO A 192 18.12 18.04 9.38
N GLY A 193 18.25 17.32 10.50
CA GLY A 193 17.70 17.72 11.80
C GLY A 193 16.18 17.64 11.92
N GLN A 194 15.52 16.88 11.04
CA GLN A 194 14.10 16.57 11.18
C GLN A 194 13.89 15.59 12.34
N GLN A 195 12.72 15.68 12.95
CA GLN A 195 12.32 14.70 13.95
C GLN A 195 12.12 13.34 13.29
N VAL A 196 12.83 12.33 13.79
CA VAL A 196 12.55 10.93 13.47
C VAL A 196 11.32 10.53 14.26
N GLN A 197 10.28 10.08 13.56
CA GLN A 197 9.10 9.53 14.21
C GLN A 197 9.50 8.23 14.91
N GLU A 198 9.18 8.10 16.18
CA GLU A 198 9.36 6.83 16.90
C GLU A 198 8.34 5.80 16.39
N PRO A 199 8.65 4.49 16.44
CA PRO A 199 7.64 3.46 16.19
C PRO A 199 6.41 3.65 17.08
N ARG A 200 5.21 3.37 16.55
CA ARG A 200 3.95 3.56 17.27
C ARG A 200 3.11 2.30 17.24
N GLN A 201 2.67 1.85 18.41
CA GLN A 201 1.72 0.74 18.52
C GLN A 201 0.52 0.95 17.60
N GLN A 202 0.14 -0.11 16.87
CA GLN A 202 -1.10 -0.12 16.10
C GLN A 202 -2.17 -0.93 16.80
N VAL A 203 -3.32 -0.31 17.07
CA VAL A 203 -4.53 -1.02 17.50
C VAL A 203 -5.35 -1.32 16.26
N VAL A 204 -5.71 -2.58 16.07
CA VAL A 204 -6.47 -3.04 14.91
C VAL A 204 -7.79 -3.64 15.38
N TRP A 205 -8.90 -3.12 14.85
CA TRP A 205 -10.24 -3.65 15.03
C TRP A 205 -10.64 -4.52 13.84
N MET A 206 -10.74 -5.81 14.07
CA MET A 206 -11.20 -6.79 13.09
C MET A 206 -12.73 -6.91 13.20
N ASP A 207 -13.42 -6.35 12.21
CA ASP A 207 -14.86 -6.25 12.14
C ASP A 207 -15.48 -7.39 11.32
N PHE A 208 -16.03 -8.38 12.02
CA PHE A 208 -16.78 -9.49 11.43
C PHE A 208 -18.30 -9.24 11.41
N GLU A 209 -18.78 -8.12 11.98
CA GLU A 209 -20.22 -7.81 12.04
C GLU A 209 -20.70 -7.03 10.81
N GLY A 210 -19.76 -6.49 10.02
CA GLY A 210 -20.05 -5.71 8.83
C GLY A 210 -20.20 -4.21 9.13
N GLY A 211 -20.65 -3.44 8.13
CA GLY A 211 -20.63 -1.98 8.21
C GLY A 211 -21.44 -1.32 7.09
N ALA A 212 -22.06 -0.19 7.39
CA ALA A 212 -22.75 0.61 6.40
C ALA A 212 -21.81 1.68 5.81
N SER A 213 -21.86 1.86 4.50
CA SER A 213 -21.10 2.90 3.78
C SER A 213 -19.58 2.83 4.05
N VAL A 214 -19.01 1.63 3.98
CA VAL A 214 -17.57 1.42 4.04
C VAL A 214 -16.95 1.93 2.74
N GLN A 215 -15.91 2.75 2.86
CA GLN A 215 -15.16 3.29 1.74
C GLN A 215 -13.68 3.01 1.99
N ILE A 216 -13.03 2.33 1.05
CA ILE A 216 -11.59 2.10 1.08
C ILE A 216 -10.96 2.86 -0.08
N GLY A 217 -9.94 3.66 0.20
CA GLY A 217 -9.33 4.55 -0.77
C GLY A 217 -10.39 5.46 -1.41
N LEU A 218 -10.43 5.50 -2.76
CA LEU A 218 -11.46 6.23 -3.50
C LEU A 218 -12.51 5.30 -4.15
N GLU A 219 -12.60 4.05 -3.72
CA GLU A 219 -13.63 3.14 -4.21
C GLU A 219 -15.03 3.62 -3.81
N PRO A 220 -16.08 3.24 -4.56
CA PRO A 220 -17.46 3.51 -4.17
C PRO A 220 -17.81 2.91 -2.80
N ASN A 221 -18.65 3.61 -2.05
CA ASN A 221 -19.16 3.11 -0.77
C ASN A 221 -19.85 1.75 -0.94
N VAL A 222 -19.43 0.76 -0.16
CA VAL A 222 -20.05 -0.55 -0.08
C VAL A 222 -20.75 -0.76 1.26
N THR A 223 -21.78 -1.60 1.28
CA THR A 223 -22.34 -2.11 2.54
C THR A 223 -21.71 -3.46 2.82
N MET A 224 -20.92 -3.55 3.87
CA MET A 224 -20.28 -4.78 4.33
C MET A 224 -21.29 -5.63 5.10
N ARG A 225 -21.54 -6.84 4.63
CA ARG A 225 -22.32 -7.84 5.38
C ARG A 225 -21.44 -8.46 6.48
N ALA A 226 -22.10 -8.97 7.52
CA ALA A 226 -21.44 -9.78 8.52
C ALA A 226 -20.79 -11.01 7.86
N PHE A 227 -19.60 -11.37 8.35
CA PHE A 227 -18.89 -12.56 7.90
C PHE A 227 -19.70 -13.82 8.12
N SER A 228 -19.71 -14.72 7.13
CA SER A 228 -20.35 -16.03 7.21
C SER A 228 -19.51 -17.08 6.51
N ALA A 229 -19.16 -18.17 7.19
CA ALA A 229 -18.47 -19.26 6.52
C ALA A 229 -19.36 -19.94 5.45
N GLU A 230 -20.69 -19.92 5.65
CA GLU A 230 -21.66 -20.49 4.71
C GLU A 230 -21.78 -19.69 3.41
N SER A 231 -21.45 -18.39 3.40
CA SER A 231 -21.43 -17.60 2.17
C SER A 231 -20.24 -17.93 1.27
N ILE A 232 -19.22 -18.61 1.80
CA ILE A 232 -18.10 -19.17 1.03
C ILE A 232 -18.51 -20.52 0.42
N SER A 233 -19.01 -21.44 1.25
CA SER A 233 -19.55 -22.73 0.81
C SER A 233 -20.49 -23.30 1.86
N ALA A 234 -21.58 -23.95 1.41
CA ALA A 234 -22.53 -24.65 2.27
C ALA A 234 -21.87 -25.72 3.16
N ARG A 235 -20.69 -26.24 2.77
CA ARG A 235 -19.93 -27.21 3.58
C ARG A 235 -19.43 -26.63 4.91
N HIS A 236 -19.26 -25.32 4.99
CA HIS A 236 -18.84 -24.63 6.20
C HIS A 236 -20.03 -24.08 7.01
N SER A 237 -21.27 -24.53 6.74
CA SER A 237 -22.43 -24.14 7.54
C SER A 237 -22.22 -24.50 9.03
N GLY A 238 -22.49 -23.53 9.90
CA GLY A 238 -22.24 -23.64 11.34
C GLY A 238 -20.77 -23.52 11.78
N GLN A 239 -19.84 -23.24 10.86
CA GLN A 239 -18.41 -23.09 11.17
C GLN A 239 -17.94 -21.63 11.28
N THR A 240 -18.84 -20.65 11.18
CA THR A 240 -18.48 -19.21 11.21
C THR A 240 -17.60 -18.85 12.40
N ASP A 241 -18.01 -19.16 13.63
CA ASP A 241 -17.22 -18.79 14.81
C ASP A 241 -15.87 -19.49 14.89
N TYR A 242 -15.81 -20.75 14.43
CA TYR A 242 -14.58 -21.53 14.40
C TYR A 242 -13.60 -20.95 13.37
N MET A 243 -14.08 -20.62 12.17
CA MET A 243 -13.28 -20.00 11.12
C MET A 243 -12.76 -18.62 11.54
N ILE A 244 -13.60 -17.79 12.18
CA ILE A 244 -13.14 -16.49 12.73
C ILE A 244 -12.02 -16.69 13.75
N ASN A 245 -12.15 -17.65 14.67
CA ASN A 245 -11.08 -17.90 15.67
C ASN A 245 -9.76 -18.27 15.00
N LEU A 246 -9.80 -19.15 13.99
CA LEU A 246 -8.61 -19.53 13.23
C LEU A 246 -7.99 -18.32 12.52
N ILE A 247 -8.79 -17.49 11.85
CA ILE A 247 -8.32 -16.26 11.18
C ILE A 247 -7.57 -15.36 12.18
N ILE A 248 -8.18 -15.11 13.33
CA ILE A 248 -7.60 -14.28 14.38
C ILE A 248 -6.30 -14.87 14.90
N ASP A 249 -6.25 -16.18 15.14
CA ASP A 249 -5.08 -16.85 15.68
C ASP A 249 -3.90 -16.82 14.70
N HIS A 250 -4.15 -17.00 13.39
CA HIS A 250 -3.13 -16.85 12.35
C HIS A 250 -2.62 -15.41 12.28
N MET A 251 -3.50 -14.40 12.20
CA MET A 251 -3.04 -13.01 12.18
C MET A 251 -2.27 -12.61 13.46
N LYS A 252 -2.71 -13.09 14.64
CA LYS A 252 -1.97 -12.87 15.90
C LYS A 252 -0.58 -13.47 15.87
N LYS A 253 -0.41 -14.60 15.20
CA LYS A 253 0.88 -15.26 15.03
C LYS A 253 1.78 -14.44 14.11
N ASP A 254 1.27 -13.97 12.96
CA ASP A 254 2.04 -13.19 11.99
C ASP A 254 2.59 -11.90 12.61
N PHE A 255 1.78 -11.25 13.46
CA PHE A 255 2.14 -10.01 14.13
C PHE A 255 2.68 -10.17 15.55
N ALA A 256 2.94 -11.39 16.02
CA ALA A 256 3.30 -11.65 17.42
C ALA A 256 4.54 -10.85 17.90
N ASN A 257 5.48 -10.60 16.97
CA ASN A 257 6.74 -9.89 17.24
C ASN A 257 6.62 -8.37 17.25
N TYR A 258 5.52 -7.82 16.77
CA TYR A 258 5.39 -6.38 16.55
C TYR A 258 4.35 -5.79 17.51
N ASP A 259 4.47 -4.50 17.82
CA ASP A 259 3.55 -3.81 18.72
C ASP A 259 2.20 -3.54 18.03
N VAL A 260 1.50 -4.62 17.71
CA VAL A 260 0.19 -4.64 17.04
C VAL A 260 -0.79 -5.35 17.95
N VAL A 261 -1.89 -4.68 18.27
CA VAL A 261 -2.96 -5.20 19.13
C VAL A 261 -4.17 -5.51 18.27
N LEU A 262 -4.42 -6.79 18.03
CA LEU A 262 -5.58 -7.27 17.29
C LEU A 262 -6.77 -7.49 18.23
N LEU A 263 -7.87 -6.78 17.98
CA LEU A 263 -9.14 -6.85 18.71
C LEU A 263 -10.24 -7.33 17.77
N ASP A 264 -11.01 -8.34 18.18
CA ASP A 264 -12.12 -8.86 17.39
C ASP A 264 -13.49 -8.35 17.85
N SER A 265 -14.38 -8.09 16.91
CA SER A 265 -15.66 -7.44 17.16
C SER A 265 -16.66 -8.23 18.01
N ARG A 266 -16.49 -9.55 18.13
CA ARG A 266 -17.40 -10.41 18.89
C ARG A 266 -17.14 -10.37 20.39
N HIS A 267 -15.89 -10.10 20.79
CA HIS A 267 -15.45 -10.25 22.18
C HIS A 267 -14.93 -8.96 22.81
N HIS A 268 -14.57 -7.98 22.00
CA HIS A 268 -14.06 -6.70 22.47
C HIS A 268 -15.09 -5.61 22.23
N ALA A 269 -14.96 -4.48 22.94
CA ALA A 269 -15.69 -3.29 22.56
C ALA A 269 -14.89 -2.55 21.49
N LYS A 270 -15.57 -1.93 20.52
CA LYS A 270 -14.93 -1.07 19.53
C LYS A 270 -14.03 -0.04 20.23
N PRO A 271 -12.76 0.14 19.81
CA PRO A 271 -11.88 1.11 20.44
C PRO A 271 -12.42 2.53 20.33
N THR A 272 -12.16 3.35 21.35
CA THR A 272 -12.62 4.74 21.43
C THR A 272 -11.58 5.76 20.96
N GLY A 273 -10.35 5.33 20.67
CA GLY A 273 -9.25 6.15 20.15
C GLY A 273 -9.03 5.97 18.64
N GLN A 274 -7.81 6.26 18.16
CA GLN A 274 -7.40 5.93 16.79
C GLN A 274 -7.09 4.43 16.70
N PHE A 275 -7.58 3.77 15.66
CA PHE A 275 -7.36 2.36 15.38
C PHE A 275 -7.58 2.07 13.89
N THR A 276 -6.81 1.13 13.35
CA THR A 276 -7.04 0.59 12.01
C THR A 276 -8.22 -0.34 12.04
N LYS A 277 -9.04 -0.37 11.00
CA LYS A 277 -10.17 -1.27 10.88
C LYS A 277 -10.02 -2.23 9.72
N LEU A 278 -10.23 -3.52 9.97
CA LEU A 278 -10.27 -4.55 8.94
C LEU A 278 -11.68 -5.13 8.87
N TYR A 279 -12.37 -5.02 7.73
CA TYR A 279 -13.68 -5.65 7.54
C TYR A 279 -13.51 -7.01 6.87
N PHE A 280 -14.26 -8.01 7.34
CA PHE A 280 -14.26 -9.35 6.77
C PHE A 280 -15.65 -9.68 6.23
N GLY A 281 -15.78 -9.90 4.92
CA GLY A 281 -17.05 -10.25 4.29
C GLY A 281 -17.14 -9.81 2.83
N ASN A 282 -18.32 -10.01 2.23
CA ASN A 282 -18.62 -9.67 0.84
C ASN A 282 -17.78 -10.42 -0.21
N TYR A 283 -18.17 -10.20 -1.47
CA TYR A 283 -17.54 -10.70 -2.69
C TYR A 283 -17.04 -9.50 -3.50
N ASN A 284 -15.88 -9.64 -4.14
CA ASN A 284 -15.40 -8.72 -5.15
C ASN A 284 -14.70 -9.49 -6.28
N SER A 285 -15.15 -9.29 -7.52
CA SER A 285 -14.55 -9.99 -8.67
C SER A 285 -13.12 -9.57 -9.01
N ALA A 286 -12.63 -8.46 -8.45
CA ALA A 286 -11.36 -7.84 -8.85
C ALA A 286 -10.23 -8.02 -7.83
N TYR A 287 -10.54 -8.26 -6.54
CA TYR A 287 -9.55 -8.27 -5.47
C TYR A 287 -9.96 -9.24 -4.36
N LEU A 288 -9.00 -9.93 -3.74
CA LEU A 288 -9.27 -10.68 -2.51
C LEU A 288 -9.25 -9.78 -1.26
N GLY A 289 -8.55 -8.66 -1.33
CA GLY A 289 -8.45 -7.65 -0.28
C GLY A 289 -8.15 -6.28 -0.87
N LEU A 290 -8.41 -5.24 -0.09
CA LEU A 290 -8.09 -3.86 -0.47
C LEU A 290 -7.82 -3.03 0.79
N ALA A 291 -6.65 -2.40 0.84
CA ALA A 291 -6.25 -1.42 1.85
C ALA A 291 -6.35 0.03 1.34
N ASP A 292 -6.53 1.00 2.24
CA ASP A 292 -6.60 2.43 1.90
C ASP A 292 -5.37 2.94 1.14
N ASN A 293 -4.17 2.55 1.60
CA ASN A 293 -2.88 2.88 0.99
C ASN A 293 -1.76 1.99 1.54
N VAL A 294 -0.52 2.28 1.13
CA VAL A 294 0.69 1.86 1.84
C VAL A 294 1.13 2.96 2.82
N ASP A 295 0.97 2.75 4.13
CA ASP A 295 1.27 3.75 5.16
C ASP A 295 2.68 3.57 5.72
N THR A 296 3.66 4.03 4.94
CA THR A 296 5.05 4.06 5.38
C THR A 296 5.15 4.78 6.73
N PHE A 297 5.82 4.13 7.69
CA PHE A 297 6.02 4.63 9.06
C PHE A 297 4.79 4.64 9.97
N ASN A 298 3.71 3.97 9.59
CA ASN A 298 2.47 3.91 10.37
C ASN A 298 2.05 5.32 10.80
N THR A 299 1.88 6.24 9.83
CA THR A 299 1.58 7.66 10.00
C THR A 299 0.09 7.90 10.28
N TYR A 300 -0.80 7.06 9.75
CA TYR A 300 -2.25 7.16 9.86
C TYR A 300 -2.79 5.99 10.67
N LEU A 301 -3.19 6.27 11.91
CA LEU A 301 -3.61 5.21 12.83
C LEU A 301 -5.09 4.82 12.67
N ASP A 302 -5.84 5.44 11.73
CA ASP A 302 -7.29 5.33 11.55
C ASP A 302 -7.71 4.88 10.14
N GLN A 303 -6.85 4.09 9.49
CA GLN A 303 -7.09 3.56 8.15
C GLN A 303 -7.97 2.31 8.15
N GLU A 304 -8.48 1.97 6.98
CA GLU A 304 -9.37 0.84 6.78
C GLU A 304 -8.86 -0.10 5.67
N ALA A 305 -9.23 -1.38 5.77
CA ALA A 305 -9.12 -2.35 4.69
C ALA A 305 -10.31 -3.31 4.68
N ILE A 306 -10.61 -3.88 3.52
CA ILE A 306 -11.60 -4.95 3.33
C ILE A 306 -10.90 -6.23 2.93
N ILE A 307 -11.33 -7.35 3.52
CA ILE A 307 -10.99 -8.71 3.11
C ILE A 307 -12.26 -9.35 2.55
N TYR A 308 -12.26 -9.62 1.25
CA TYR A 308 -13.41 -10.18 0.51
C TYR A 308 -13.49 -11.69 0.67
N THR A 309 -14.01 -12.12 1.81
CA THR A 309 -13.95 -13.53 2.20
C THR A 309 -14.77 -14.46 1.31
N GLU A 310 -15.83 -13.97 0.66
CA GLU A 310 -16.67 -14.81 -0.21
C GLU A 310 -15.96 -15.23 -1.50
N ASP A 311 -14.89 -14.53 -1.90
CA ASP A 311 -14.10 -14.86 -3.08
C ASP A 311 -13.39 -16.20 -2.93
N MET A 312 -13.17 -16.66 -1.69
CA MET A 312 -12.64 -18.00 -1.40
C MET A 312 -13.52 -19.12 -1.95
N ALA A 313 -14.78 -18.84 -2.33
CA ALA A 313 -15.65 -19.77 -3.04
C ALA A 313 -15.06 -20.23 -4.38
N MET A 314 -14.17 -19.44 -5.00
CA MET A 314 -13.45 -19.83 -6.22
C MET A 314 -12.64 -21.14 -6.05
N PHE A 315 -12.24 -21.44 -4.81
CA PHE A 315 -11.47 -22.64 -4.47
C PHE A 315 -12.35 -23.83 -4.09
N GLU A 316 -13.68 -23.73 -4.13
CA GLU A 316 -14.58 -24.78 -3.63
C GLU A 316 -14.34 -26.15 -4.29
N ASN A 317 -13.94 -26.15 -5.56
CA ASN A 317 -13.60 -27.34 -6.36
C ASN A 317 -12.35 -28.08 -5.87
N LEU A 318 -11.48 -27.40 -5.12
CA LEU A 318 -10.34 -28.02 -4.43
C LEU A 318 -10.76 -28.72 -3.13
N PHE A 319 -12.02 -28.55 -2.72
CA PHE A 319 -12.53 -29.09 -1.45
C PHE A 319 -11.67 -28.67 -0.23
N PRO A 320 -11.27 -27.39 -0.09
CA PRO A 320 -10.46 -26.98 1.05
C PRO A 320 -11.23 -27.20 2.37
N SER A 321 -10.47 -27.58 3.39
CA SER A 321 -10.93 -27.65 4.77
C SER A 321 -11.26 -26.25 5.31
N THR A 322 -11.99 -26.20 6.44
CA THR A 322 -12.26 -24.93 7.12
C THR A 322 -10.97 -24.22 7.54
N GLU A 323 -9.95 -25.00 7.91
CA GLU A 323 -8.63 -24.53 8.31
C GLU A 323 -7.86 -23.90 7.15
N GLU A 324 -7.86 -24.53 5.96
CA GLU A 324 -7.21 -23.97 4.77
C GLU A 324 -7.90 -22.67 4.31
N VAL A 325 -9.23 -22.61 4.35
CA VAL A 325 -9.97 -21.37 4.02
C VAL A 325 -9.67 -20.28 5.06
N ALA A 326 -9.63 -20.63 6.35
CA ALA A 326 -9.28 -19.68 7.40
C ALA A 326 -7.85 -19.13 7.25
N LEU A 327 -6.89 -20.01 6.91
CA LEU A 327 -5.51 -19.62 6.62
C LEU A 327 -5.46 -18.65 5.43
N ALA A 328 -6.16 -18.96 4.34
CA ALA A 328 -6.19 -18.08 3.17
C ALA A 328 -6.75 -16.68 3.51
N ILE A 329 -7.84 -16.62 4.28
CA ILE A 329 -8.41 -15.35 4.73
C ILE A 329 -7.45 -14.61 5.66
N ALA A 330 -6.75 -15.31 6.56
CA ALA A 330 -5.76 -14.72 7.45
C ALA A 330 -4.55 -14.16 6.68
N ASN A 331 -4.05 -14.89 5.69
CA ASN A 331 -2.95 -14.44 4.82
C ASN A 331 -3.32 -13.14 4.11
N VAL A 332 -4.53 -13.05 3.54
CA VAL A 332 -5.04 -11.79 2.93
C VAL A 332 -5.18 -10.70 3.99
N GLY A 333 -5.76 -10.99 5.15
CA GLY A 333 -5.88 -10.01 6.23
C GLY A 333 -4.54 -9.48 6.73
N SER A 334 -3.53 -10.34 6.84
CA SER A 334 -2.16 -9.97 7.22
C SER A 334 -1.46 -9.18 6.12
N HIS A 335 -1.71 -9.51 4.84
CA HIS A 335 -1.23 -8.78 3.68
C HIS A 335 -1.77 -7.34 3.64
N GLU A 336 -3.10 -7.17 3.73
CA GLU A 336 -3.71 -5.84 3.72
C GLU A 336 -3.27 -5.00 4.92
N LEU A 337 -3.17 -5.62 6.11
CA LEU A 337 -2.61 -4.93 7.28
C LEU A 337 -1.13 -4.59 7.07
N GLY A 338 -0.37 -5.41 6.34
CA GLY A 338 1.00 -5.10 5.95
C GLY A 338 1.11 -3.81 5.15
N HIS A 339 0.21 -3.57 4.19
CA HIS A 339 0.12 -2.30 3.47
C HIS A 339 -0.16 -1.12 4.40
N LEU A 340 -1.17 -1.24 5.27
CA LEU A 340 -1.49 -0.22 6.28
C LEU A 340 -0.38 -0.02 7.32
N LEU A 341 0.63 -0.89 7.32
CA LEU A 341 1.83 -0.78 8.15
C LEU A 341 3.08 -0.51 7.31
N GLY A 342 2.92 -0.06 6.06
CA GLY A 342 4.00 0.48 5.24
C GLY A 342 4.82 -0.54 4.46
N LEU A 343 4.26 -1.72 4.19
CA LEU A 343 4.87 -2.72 3.32
C LEU A 343 4.29 -2.67 1.91
N GLU A 344 5.14 -2.88 0.92
CA GLU A 344 4.82 -3.00 -0.50
C GLU A 344 4.68 -4.48 -0.92
N HIS A 345 4.15 -4.73 -2.11
CA HIS A 345 4.13 -6.07 -2.67
C HIS A 345 5.54 -6.62 -2.91
N SER A 346 5.67 -7.94 -2.73
CA SER A 346 6.90 -8.69 -2.99
C SER A 346 6.70 -9.78 -4.05
N ALA A 347 7.82 -10.25 -4.59
CA ALA A 347 7.87 -11.29 -5.61
C ALA A 347 8.12 -12.70 -5.04
N ASP A 348 8.45 -12.84 -3.75
CA ASP A 348 8.69 -14.16 -3.15
C ASP A 348 7.36 -14.77 -2.69
N PRO A 349 6.91 -15.90 -3.23
CA PRO A 349 5.62 -16.48 -2.88
C PRO A 349 5.47 -16.91 -1.41
N ASN A 350 6.58 -17.01 -0.66
CA ASN A 350 6.55 -17.32 0.78
C ASN A 350 6.44 -16.07 1.67
N ASP A 351 6.59 -14.88 1.09
CA ASP A 351 6.38 -13.63 1.82
C ASP A 351 4.88 -13.37 1.98
N CYS A 352 4.47 -12.89 3.15
CA CYS A 352 3.10 -12.43 3.40
C CYS A 352 2.70 -11.30 2.44
N MET A 353 3.67 -10.49 2.01
CA MET A 353 3.43 -9.41 1.03
C MET A 353 3.45 -9.87 -0.43
N ALA A 354 3.51 -11.17 -0.71
CA ALA A 354 3.46 -11.66 -2.08
C ALA A 354 2.09 -11.41 -2.71
N THR A 355 2.05 -10.96 -3.96
CA THR A 355 0.84 -11.11 -4.76
C THR A 355 0.66 -12.58 -5.07
N ALA A 356 -0.34 -13.23 -4.48
CA ALA A 356 -0.41 -14.68 -4.63
C ALA A 356 -0.73 -15.02 -6.08
N ALA A 357 0.03 -15.99 -6.58
CA ALA A 357 0.00 -16.46 -7.94
C ALA A 357 -0.84 -17.72 -8.08
N SER A 358 -1.14 -18.42 -6.97
CA SER A 358 -1.96 -19.64 -7.04
C SER A 358 -2.78 -19.98 -5.79
N ALA A 359 -3.79 -20.84 -5.98
CA ALA A 359 -4.59 -21.41 -4.91
C ALA A 359 -3.72 -22.18 -3.89
N ARG A 360 -2.70 -22.90 -4.36
CA ARG A 360 -1.77 -23.56 -3.46
C ARG A 360 -1.05 -22.58 -2.55
N GLN A 361 -0.59 -21.46 -3.11
CA GLN A 361 0.09 -20.44 -2.33
C GLN A 361 -0.83 -19.95 -1.19
N ILE A 362 -2.05 -19.54 -1.50
CA ILE A 362 -2.94 -18.94 -0.49
C ILE A 362 -3.51 -19.96 0.53
N LEU A 363 -3.81 -21.20 0.10
CA LEU A 363 -4.44 -22.22 0.94
C LEU A 363 -3.44 -23.05 1.77
N GLU A 364 -2.18 -23.14 1.32
CA GLU A 364 -1.18 -24.03 1.95
C GLU A 364 0.01 -23.30 2.55
N THR A 365 0.34 -22.11 2.06
CA THR A 365 1.50 -21.36 2.54
C THR A 365 1.07 -20.51 3.71
N ASP A 366 1.55 -20.88 4.89
CA ASP A 366 1.56 -20.03 6.07
C ASP A 366 2.67 -18.99 5.86
N ALA A 367 2.32 -17.94 5.12
CA ALA A 367 3.25 -16.93 4.66
C ALA A 367 3.77 -16.12 5.85
N ALA A 368 5.00 -15.63 5.76
CA ALA A 368 5.62 -14.85 6.83
C ALA A 368 6.20 -13.56 6.26
N PHE A 369 6.24 -12.50 7.06
CA PHE A 369 7.02 -11.32 6.70
C PHE A 369 8.49 -11.70 6.63
N ILE A 370 9.09 -11.59 5.45
CA ILE A 370 10.50 -11.90 5.21
C ILE A 370 11.18 -10.74 4.48
N ARG A 371 12.46 -10.93 4.16
CA ARG A 371 13.19 -10.04 3.25
C ARG A 371 13.15 -10.64 1.85
N SER A 372 12.50 -9.96 0.93
CA SER A 372 12.18 -10.47 -0.41
C SER A 372 12.41 -9.39 -1.46
N ALA A 373 12.52 -9.78 -2.74
CA ALA A 373 12.53 -8.79 -3.81
C ALA A 373 11.13 -8.15 -3.90
N PRO A 374 11.01 -6.83 -4.12
CA PRO A 374 9.72 -6.22 -4.42
C PRO A 374 9.12 -6.82 -5.69
N GLN A 375 7.80 -6.76 -5.84
CA GLN A 375 7.16 -7.05 -7.12
C GLN A 375 7.69 -6.07 -8.18
N ALA A 376 7.84 -6.53 -9.43
CA ALA A 376 8.38 -5.71 -10.51
C ALA A 376 7.63 -4.38 -10.72
N ASP A 377 6.31 -4.38 -10.47
CA ASP A 377 5.45 -3.19 -10.56
C ASP A 377 5.66 -2.20 -9.42
N VAL A 378 6.22 -2.63 -8.29
CA VAL A 378 6.70 -1.74 -7.21
C VAL A 378 8.05 -1.18 -7.61
N PHE A 379 9.03 -2.07 -7.83
CA PHE A 379 10.32 -1.72 -8.40
C PHE A 379 11.06 -2.99 -8.90
N PRO A 380 11.80 -2.95 -10.01
CA PRO A 380 12.41 -4.15 -10.60
C PRO A 380 13.70 -4.67 -9.93
N THR A 381 14.18 -4.05 -8.85
CA THR A 381 15.42 -4.46 -8.15
C THR A 381 15.41 -4.05 -6.67
N GLY A 382 16.42 -4.50 -5.92
CA GLY A 382 16.53 -4.30 -4.48
C GLY A 382 15.71 -5.31 -3.69
N PHE A 383 15.44 -4.99 -2.43
CA PHE A 383 14.71 -5.84 -1.51
C PHE A 383 13.76 -5.05 -0.63
N GLN A 384 12.63 -5.59 -0.25
CA GLN A 384 11.87 -5.14 0.91
C GLN A 384 12.28 -5.99 2.11
N ASN A 385 12.59 -5.36 3.24
CA ASN A 385 12.86 -6.06 4.49
C ASN A 385 11.65 -5.93 5.43
N GLY A 386 10.62 -6.76 5.21
CA GLY A 386 9.33 -6.67 5.92
C GLY A 386 9.47 -6.62 7.44
N PRO A 387 10.19 -7.57 8.08
CA PRO A 387 10.38 -7.55 9.53
C PRO A 387 11.04 -6.28 10.08
N GLN A 388 12.02 -5.75 9.35
CA GLN A 388 12.71 -4.53 9.76
C GLN A 388 11.80 -3.31 9.62
N LEU A 389 11.04 -3.21 8.53
CA LEU A 389 10.08 -2.12 8.31
C LEU A 389 8.96 -2.16 9.37
N LEU A 390 8.38 -3.32 9.67
CA LEU A 390 7.39 -3.46 10.74
C LEU A 390 7.96 -3.05 12.10
N MET A 391 9.17 -3.49 12.43
CA MET A 391 9.86 -3.07 13.66
C MET A 391 10.04 -1.54 13.71
N TRP A 392 10.33 -0.88 12.59
CA TRP A 392 10.45 0.57 12.55
C TRP A 392 9.10 1.26 12.62
N ASN A 393 8.07 0.72 11.99
CA ASN A 393 6.78 1.40 11.87
C ASN A 393 5.97 1.27 13.15
N VAL A 394 5.88 0.06 13.71
CA VAL A 394 5.07 -0.22 14.90
C VAL A 394 5.89 -0.52 16.16
N GLY A 395 7.14 -0.95 16.03
CA GLY A 395 7.97 -1.34 17.17
C GLY A 395 7.86 -2.83 17.48
N LEU A 396 8.70 -3.31 18.39
CA LEU A 396 8.62 -4.67 18.89
C LEU A 396 7.57 -4.79 19.98
N ASN A 397 6.87 -5.91 20.03
CA ASN A 397 5.97 -6.21 21.12
C ASN A 397 6.76 -6.30 22.44
N ALA A 398 6.50 -5.39 23.38
CA ALA A 398 7.19 -5.34 24.66
C ALA A 398 7.00 -6.62 25.50
N ASN A 399 5.99 -7.44 25.21
CA ASN A 399 5.70 -8.68 25.91
C ASN A 399 6.45 -9.89 25.33
N LEU A 400 7.30 -9.73 24.31
CA LEU A 400 8.04 -10.85 23.70
C LEU A 400 8.89 -11.62 24.71
N GLU A 401 9.48 -10.95 25.70
CA GLU A 401 10.24 -11.61 26.77
C GLU A 401 9.36 -12.53 27.64
N ALA A 402 8.05 -12.27 27.72
CA ALA A 402 7.09 -13.09 28.46
C ALA A 402 6.43 -14.19 27.61
N ARG A 403 6.62 -14.15 26.27
CA ARG A 403 5.84 -14.93 25.30
C ARG A 403 6.72 -15.65 24.28
N ALA A 404 7.87 -16.16 24.71
CA ALA A 404 8.56 -17.26 24.04
C ALA A 404 7.70 -18.55 24.10
N VAL A 405 6.48 -18.46 23.59
CA VAL A 405 5.63 -19.60 23.29
C VAL A 405 6.32 -20.28 22.12
N ARG A 406 6.76 -21.49 22.42
CA ARG A 406 7.34 -22.44 21.50
C ARG A 406 6.52 -22.51 20.21
N MET A 407 7.10 -22.03 19.11
CA MET A 407 6.54 -22.20 17.77
C MET A 407 6.24 -23.68 17.45
N ASP A 408 6.87 -24.61 18.15
CA ASP A 408 6.67 -26.05 18.09
C ASP A 408 5.40 -26.57 18.80
N GLU A 409 4.71 -25.74 19.60
CA GLU A 409 3.51 -26.18 20.35
C GLU A 409 2.17 -25.86 19.66
N TRP A 410 2.18 -25.10 18.56
CA TRP A 410 0.94 -24.64 17.92
C TRP A 410 0.72 -25.36 16.60
N ILE A 411 -0.12 -26.41 16.71
CA ILE A 411 -0.76 -27.24 15.69
C ILE A 411 0.08 -27.41 14.39
N PRO A 412 0.74 -28.55 14.19
CA PRO A 412 1.14 -28.93 12.85
C PRO A 412 -0.14 -28.95 12.01
N VAL A 413 -0.22 -28.11 10.97
CA VAL A 413 -1.17 -28.33 9.86
C VAL A 413 -0.72 -29.63 9.17
N GLN A 414 -1.01 -30.76 9.81
CA GLN A 414 -0.80 -32.11 9.33
C GLN A 414 -2.14 -32.72 8.97
N THR A 415 -2.89 -32.02 8.13
CA THR A 415 -3.76 -32.69 7.17
C THR A 415 -3.14 -32.41 5.82
N LYS A 416 -2.47 -33.42 5.27
CA LYS A 416 -2.24 -33.46 3.82
C LYS A 416 -3.62 -33.32 3.20
N ALA A 417 -3.87 -32.20 2.53
CA ALA A 417 -5.17 -31.99 1.93
C ALA A 417 -5.40 -33.06 0.86
N ASP A 418 -6.51 -33.80 0.96
CA ASP A 418 -6.81 -34.95 0.10
C ASP A 418 -6.85 -34.59 -1.40
N TRP A 419 -7.02 -33.30 -1.71
CA TRP A 419 -7.01 -32.80 -3.09
C TRP A 419 -5.61 -32.80 -3.73
N ARG A 420 -4.53 -32.81 -2.92
CA ARG A 420 -3.13 -32.86 -3.38
C ARG A 420 -2.80 -34.12 -4.17
N ASP A 421 -3.42 -35.22 -3.78
CA ASP A 421 -3.17 -36.54 -4.36
C ASP A 421 -4.18 -36.87 -5.48
N ARG A 422 -5.09 -35.94 -5.83
CA ARG A 422 -5.97 -36.09 -6.99
C ARG A 422 -5.18 -35.79 -8.26
N GLU A 423 -4.70 -36.86 -8.90
CA GLU A 423 -4.03 -36.78 -10.21
C GLU A 423 -4.83 -35.92 -11.19
N GLY A 424 -4.20 -34.89 -11.75
CA GLY A 424 -4.76 -34.08 -12.84
C GLY A 424 -5.41 -32.75 -12.45
N LEU A 425 -5.44 -32.37 -11.16
CA LEU A 425 -5.81 -30.99 -10.78
C LEU A 425 -4.59 -30.07 -10.96
N ALA A 426 -4.63 -29.22 -11.99
CA ALA A 426 -3.69 -28.12 -12.12
C ALA A 426 -3.91 -27.11 -10.99
N ASP A 427 -2.84 -26.42 -10.58
CA ASP A 427 -2.97 -25.30 -9.64
C ASP A 427 -3.83 -24.20 -10.28
N ILE A 428 -4.68 -23.56 -9.49
CA ILE A 428 -5.54 -22.49 -9.98
C ILE A 428 -4.71 -21.21 -9.89
N GLU A 429 -4.37 -20.62 -11.03
CA GLU A 429 -3.73 -19.31 -11.06
C GLU A 429 -4.68 -18.28 -10.46
N ILE A 430 -4.16 -17.47 -9.54
CA ILE A 430 -4.90 -16.37 -8.94
C ILE A 430 -4.10 -15.08 -9.08
N SER A 431 -4.80 -13.97 -8.94
CA SER A 431 -4.19 -12.64 -8.89
C SER A 431 -4.84 -11.87 -7.76
N MET A 432 -4.33 -12.00 -6.53
CA MET A 432 -5.01 -11.47 -5.33
C MET A 432 -5.17 -9.95 -5.36
N CYS A 433 -4.15 -9.26 -5.87
CA CYS A 433 -4.09 -7.80 -5.94
C CYS A 433 -4.06 -7.33 -7.41
N GLY A 434 -4.51 -8.19 -8.32
CA GLY A 434 -4.51 -7.93 -9.77
C GLY A 434 -5.19 -6.62 -10.09
N GLY A 435 -6.38 -6.37 -9.54
CA GLY A 435 -7.10 -5.11 -9.78
C GLY A 435 -6.37 -3.85 -9.30
N CYS A 436 -5.50 -3.92 -8.27
CA CYS A 436 -4.76 -2.75 -7.78
C CYS A 436 -3.70 -2.31 -8.80
N VAL A 437 -3.36 -3.21 -9.71
CA VAL A 437 -2.36 -3.06 -10.78
C VAL A 437 -2.95 -3.29 -12.18
N HIS A 438 -4.23 -3.69 -12.33
CA HIS A 438 -4.83 -4.17 -13.60
C HIS A 438 -6.32 -3.86 -13.88
N HIS A 439 -6.98 -2.86 -13.28
CA HIS A 439 -8.35 -2.54 -13.71
C HIS A 439 -8.42 -1.77 -15.05
N SER A 440 -8.30 -2.46 -16.19
CA SER A 440 -8.86 -1.97 -17.44
C SER A 440 -10.38 -2.12 -17.36
N HIS A 441 -11.12 -1.02 -17.49
CA HIS A 441 -12.46 -1.09 -18.06
C HIS A 441 -12.27 -1.50 -19.52
N ASP A 442 -12.26 -2.80 -19.78
CA ASP A 442 -12.57 -3.30 -21.11
C ASP A 442 -14.06 -3.00 -21.35
N ASP A 443 -14.34 -1.80 -21.86
CA ASP A 443 -15.61 -1.40 -22.47
C ASP A 443 -15.83 -2.14 -23.82
N ASP A 444 -15.51 -3.43 -23.88
CA ASP A 444 -15.79 -4.30 -25.01
C ASP A 444 -16.95 -5.23 -24.63
N ASP A 445 -18.17 -4.66 -24.56
CA ASP A 445 -19.43 -5.37 -24.82
C ASP A 445 -20.57 -4.35 -25.02
N ALA A 446 -20.52 -3.66 -26.16
CA ALA A 446 -21.67 -3.00 -26.76
C ALA A 446 -21.66 -3.18 -28.29
N GLU A 447 -21.95 -4.40 -28.74
CA GLU A 447 -22.62 -4.67 -30.02
C GLU A 447 -23.96 -5.40 -29.82
#